data_AF-A0A8T5I6D3-F1
#
_entry.id   AF-A0A8T5I6D3-F1
#
_cell.length_a   1.000
_cell.length_b   1.000
_cell.length_c   1.000
_cell.angle_alpha   90.00
_cell.angle_beta   90.00
_cell.angle_gamma   90.00
#
_symmetry.space_group_name_H-M   'P 1'
#
loop_
_entity.id
_entity.type
_entity.pdbx_description
1 polymer ?
#
loop_
_entity_poly.entity_id
_entity_poly.type
_entity_poly.pdbx_seq_one_letter_code
_entity_poly.pdbx_strand_id
1 'polypeptide(L)' 'PSGIAGVIMYRASQEGASSRTQKEVCRVSGISEVTLRGLLKILDRKLKNIYHT' A
#
# COMPACT_ATOMS: atom_id res chain seq x y z
N PRO A 1 -4.65 -9.70 -7.40
CA PRO A 1 -3.76 -8.82 -8.21
C PRO A 1 -3.94 -7.32 -7.92
N SER A 2 -5.17 -6.79 -8.03
CA SER A 2 -5.48 -5.36 -7.85
C SER A 2 -5.15 -4.82 -6.45
N GLY A 3 -5.44 -5.58 -5.39
CA GLY A 3 -5.17 -5.15 -4.01
C GLY A 3 -3.69 -4.94 -3.71
N ILE A 4 -2.81 -5.80 -4.24
CA ILE A 4 -1.35 -5.64 -4.09
C ILE A 4 -0.86 -4.44 -4.89
N ALA A 5 -1.36 -4.26 -6.13
CA ALA A 5 -1.04 -3.08 -6.93
C ALA A 5 -1.45 -1.78 -6.23
N GLY A 6 -2.65 -1.76 -5.61
CA GLY A 6 -3.12 -0.64 -4.80
C GLY A 6 -2.20 -0.34 -3.62
N VAL A 7 -1.77 -1.36 -2.88
CA VAL A 7 -0.82 -1.16 -1.76
C VAL A 7 0.53 -0.64 -2.20
N ILE A 8 1.10 -1.17 -3.29
CA ILE A 8 2.39 -0.71 -3.81
C ILE A 8 2.27 0.75 -4.28
N MET A 9 1.20 1.09 -4.99
CA MET A 9 0.94 2.45 -5.45
C MET A 9 0.79 3.43 -4.28
N TYR A 10 0.04 3.05 -3.23
CA TYR A 10 -0.10 3.86 -2.03
C TYR A 10 1.27 4.07 -1.37
N ARG A 11 2.01 3.00 -1.09
CA ARG A 11 3.35 3.05 -0.48
C ARG A 11 4.30 3.97 -1.26
N ALA A 12 4.40 3.77 -2.57
CA ALA A 12 5.25 4.58 -3.45
C ALA A 12 4.83 6.06 -3.46
N SER A 13 3.53 6.34 -3.41
CA SER A 13 3.04 7.73 -3.36
C SER A 13 3.41 8.45 -2.07
N GLN A 14 3.52 7.73 -0.95
CA GLN A 14 3.87 8.31 0.35
C GLN A 14 5.36 8.66 0.45
N GLU A 15 6.20 8.03 -0.35
CA GLU A 15 7.65 8.26 -0.38
C GLU A 15 8.06 9.27 -1.49
N GLY A 16 7.14 9.60 -2.39
CA GLY A 16 7.37 10.51 -3.52
C GLY A 16 6.86 11.94 -3.31
N ALA A 17 7.08 12.80 -4.32
CA ALA A 17 6.66 14.20 -4.31
C ALA A 17 5.13 14.42 -4.49
N SER A 18 4.36 13.35 -4.72
CA SER A 18 2.91 13.42 -4.94
C SER A 18 2.19 12.36 -4.11
N SER A 19 1.94 12.69 -2.84
CA SER A 19 1.18 11.84 -1.92
C SER A 19 -0.24 11.60 -2.45
N ARG A 20 -0.70 10.36 -2.30
CA ARG A 20 -2.09 9.95 -2.59
C ARG A 20 -2.72 9.45 -1.31
N THR A 21 -3.97 9.84 -1.10
CA THR A 21 -4.77 9.37 0.02
C THR A 21 -5.18 7.91 -0.17
N GLN A 22 -5.46 7.21 0.93
CA GLN A 22 -6.01 5.85 0.89
C GLN A 22 -7.28 5.78 0.06
N LYS A 23 -8.16 6.78 0.18
CA LYS A 23 -9.42 6.88 -0.56
C LYS A 23 -9.21 6.95 -2.07
N GLU A 24 -8.27 7.76 -2.55
CA GLU A 24 -7.95 7.86 -3.98
C GLU A 24 -7.44 6.52 -4.54
N VAL A 25 -6.52 5.88 -3.82
CA VAL A 25 -5.94 4.61 -4.26
C VAL A 25 -6.97 3.48 -4.20
N CYS A 26 -7.81 3.43 -3.16
CA CYS A 26 -8.90 2.47 -3.03
C CYS A 26 -9.91 2.60 -4.17
N ARG A 27 -10.24 3.84 -4.57
CA ARG A 27 -11.14 4.11 -5.71
C ARG A 27 -10.59 3.53 -7.02
N VAL A 28 -9.28 3.65 -7.28
CA VAL A 28 -8.66 3.16 -8.52
C VAL A 28 -8.42 1.65 -8.48
N SER A 29 -8.04 1.10 -7.33
CA SER A 29 -7.71 -0.32 -7.17
C SER A 29 -8.93 -1.22 -6.91
N GLY A 30 -10.11 -0.63 -6.65
CA GLY A 30 -11.34 -1.37 -6.41
C GLY A 30 -11.34 -2.16 -5.10
N ILE A 31 -10.60 -1.68 -4.08
CA ILE A 31 -10.53 -2.32 -2.76
C ILE A 31 -11.05 -1.38 -1.68
N SER A 32 -11.46 -1.95 -0.54
CA SER A 32 -11.80 -1.15 0.63
C SER A 32 -10.54 -0.63 1.34
N GLU A 33 -10.67 0.47 2.08
CA GLU A 33 -9.54 0.97 2.88
C GLU A 33 -9.12 -0.01 3.97
N VAL A 34 -10.04 -0.84 4.49
CA VAL A 34 -9.72 -1.90 5.45
C VAL A 34 -8.79 -2.93 4.81
N THR A 35 -9.09 -3.32 3.57
CA THR A 35 -8.23 -4.21 2.77
C THR A 35 -6.86 -3.59 2.52
N LEU A 36 -6.81 -2.30 2.13
CA LEU A 36 -5.55 -1.57 1.91
C LEU A 36 -4.68 -1.56 3.18
N ARG A 37 -5.25 -1.21 4.33
CA ARG A 37 -4.52 -1.17 5.62
C ARG A 37 -4.01 -2.55 6.04
N GLY A 38 -4.82 -3.60 5.84
CA GLY A 38 -4.42 -4.97 6.11
C GLY A 38 -3.22 -5.40 5.27
N LEU A 39 -3.25 -5.13 3.97
CA LEU A 39 -2.17 -5.43 3.04
C LEU A 39 -0.91 -4.59 3.33
N LEU A 40 -1.06 -3.32 3.69
CA LEU A 40 0.07 -2.44 4.04
C LEU A 40 0.83 -2.98 5.27
N LYS A 41 0.10 -3.44 6.29
CA LYS A 41 0.71 -4.07 7.48
C LYS A 41 1.51 -5.33 7.12
N ILE A 42 1.03 -6.13 6.18
CA ILE A 42 1.75 -7.33 5.69
C ILE A 42 3.01 -6.91 4.93
N LEU A 43 2.91 -5.93 4.02
CA LEU A 43 4.03 -5.38 3.28
C LEU A 43 5.13 -4.88 4.23
N ASP A 44 4.76 -4.07 5.22
CA ASP A 44 5.70 -3.49 6.17
C ASP A 44 6.43 -4.57 6.98
N ARG A 45 5.71 -5.63 7.40
CA ARG A 45 6.32 -6.77 8.08
C ARG A 45 7.30 -7.52 7.18
N LYS A 46 6.98 -7.70 5.90
CA LYS A 46 7.87 -8.36 4.93
C LYS A 46 9.12 -7.55 4.68
N LEU A 47 8.99 -6.24 4.46
CA LEU A 47 10.13 -5.34 4.27
C LEU A 47 11.05 -5.35 5.50
N LYS A 48 10.50 -5.22 6.71
CA LYS A 48 11.28 -5.31 7.94
C LYS A 48 12.09 -6.59 8.04
N ASN A 49 11.52 -7.74 7.67
CA ASN A 49 12.26 -9.01 7.69
C ASN A 49 13.41 -9.05 6.69
N ILE A 50 13.26 -8.42 5.52
CA ILE A 50 14.29 -8.40 4.47
C ILE A 50 15.46 -7.50 4.88
N TYR A 51 15.20 -6.33 5.46
CA TYR A 51 16.25 -5.37 5.85
C TYR A 51 16.96 -5.72 7.18
N HIS A 52 16.46 -6.72 7.93
CA HIS A 52 17.04 -7.15 9.20
C HIS A 52 17.80 -8.49 9.09
N THR A 53 18.07 -8.93 7.86
CA THR A 53 18.97 -10.05 7.51
C THR A 53 20.17 -9.49 6.78
#